data_AF-X1FB41-F1
#
_entry.id   AF-X1FB41-F1
#
_cell.length_a   1.000
_cell.length_b   1.000
_cell.length_c   1.000
_cell.angle_alpha   90.00
_cell.angle_beta   90.00
_cell.angle_gamma   90.00
#
_symmetry.space_group_name_H-M   'P 1'
#
loop_
_entity.id
_entity.type
_entity.pdbx_description
1 polymer ?
#
loop_
_entity_poly.entity_id
_entity_poly.type
_entity_poly.pdbx_seq_one_letter_code
_entity_poly.pdbx_strand_id
1 'polypeptide(L)'
;MDLSELGEFGLIDLIHTITERLKDPEHPSWQRLLIGIGDDTAAWQSNGQTQLATTDTLVQNVHFDLNDITWEELGWKALAINLSDIAAMGGIPQYALVSLALPGALEVENICEFYNGMARLANESGVAIVGGNIAVAPNVVITVFLLGSARNERILRRSSATPGEQIAVTGYLGLSAACLMMLKERTSLDAETIRILRQGHFRPVPRVREGQVLVDQGIKTAIDISDGLIADLGHICEASEVSAEVRI
;
A
#
# COMPACT_ATOMS: atom_id res chain seq x y z
N MET A 1 -2.70 -9.07 28.17
CA MET A 1 -2.54 -8.94 26.71
C MET A 1 -3.34 -7.77 26.23
N ASP A 2 -2.64 -6.67 26.06
CA ASP A 2 -3.11 -5.53 25.29
C ASP A 2 -2.49 -5.54 23.89
N LEU A 3 -2.82 -4.55 23.06
CA LEU A 3 -2.34 -4.47 21.67
C LEU A 3 -0.82 -4.31 21.58
N SER A 4 -0.19 -3.65 22.55
CA SER A 4 1.26 -3.47 22.56
C SER A 4 2.00 -4.77 22.84
N GLU A 5 1.39 -5.66 23.63
CA GLU A 5 1.92 -7.00 23.90
C GLU A 5 1.65 -7.98 22.75
N LEU A 6 0.50 -7.86 22.06
CA LEU A 6 0.12 -8.76 20.97
C LEU A 6 0.85 -8.43 19.65
N GLY A 7 1.09 -7.14 19.40
CA GLY A 7 1.62 -6.66 18.14
C GLY A 7 0.59 -6.68 17.00
N GLU A 8 0.94 -6.03 15.90
CA GLU A 8 0.09 -5.88 14.73
C GLU A 8 -0.24 -7.22 14.06
N PHE A 9 0.78 -7.98 13.67
CA PHE A 9 0.59 -9.27 12.99
C PHE A 9 -0.19 -10.27 13.86
N GLY A 10 0.07 -10.31 15.17
CA GLY A 10 -0.70 -11.14 16.10
C GLY A 10 -2.18 -10.72 16.18
N LEU A 11 -2.49 -9.43 16.06
CA LEU A 11 -3.86 -8.95 15.97
C LEU A 11 -4.50 -9.33 14.63
N ILE A 12 -3.78 -9.21 13.52
CA ILE A 12 -4.25 -9.60 12.18
C ILE A 12 -4.62 -11.09 12.18
N ASP A 13 -3.78 -11.96 12.73
CA ASP A 13 -4.04 -13.40 12.83
C ASP A 13 -5.30 -13.72 13.66
N LEU A 14 -5.49 -12.98 14.76
CA LEU A 14 -6.67 -13.10 15.59
C LEU A 14 -7.94 -12.66 14.83
N ILE A 15 -7.88 -11.53 14.14
CA ILE A 15 -8.99 -11.03 13.31
C ILE A 15 -9.31 -12.04 12.20
N HIS A 16 -8.29 -12.53 11.50
CA HIS A 16 -8.43 -13.56 10.48
C HIS A 16 -9.15 -14.77 11.07
N THR A 17 -8.67 -15.32 12.19
CA THR A 17 -9.31 -16.46 12.89
C THR A 17 -10.77 -16.21 13.26
N ILE A 18 -11.12 -14.99 13.70
CA ILE A 18 -12.50 -14.62 14.04
C ILE A 18 -13.37 -14.58 12.77
N THR A 19 -12.89 -13.93 11.72
CA THR A 19 -13.62 -13.76 10.47
C THR A 19 -13.76 -15.05 9.67
N GLU A 20 -12.79 -15.96 9.75
CA GLU A 20 -12.85 -17.28 9.13
C GLU A 20 -14.05 -18.10 9.62
N ARG A 21 -14.46 -17.91 10.89
CA ARG A 21 -15.66 -18.58 11.44
C ARG A 21 -16.96 -18.12 10.81
N LEU A 22 -16.95 -16.97 10.12
CA LEU A 22 -18.10 -16.42 9.40
C LEU A 22 -18.18 -16.92 7.95
N LYS A 23 -17.18 -17.68 7.48
CA LYS A 23 -17.22 -18.27 6.14
C LYS A 23 -18.40 -19.22 6.01
N ASP A 24 -19.26 -18.92 5.05
CA ASP A 24 -20.40 -19.74 4.67
C ASP A 24 -20.28 -20.06 3.17
N PRO A 25 -19.97 -21.32 2.80
CA PRO A 25 -19.80 -21.70 1.40
C PRO A 25 -21.08 -21.58 0.57
N GLU A 26 -22.25 -21.49 1.20
CA GLU A 26 -23.52 -21.28 0.49
C GLU A 26 -23.77 -19.79 0.17
N HIS A 27 -23.05 -18.87 0.80
CA HIS A 27 -23.25 -17.44 0.59
C HIS A 27 -22.49 -16.93 -0.66
N PRO A 28 -23.16 -16.23 -1.61
CA PRO A 28 -22.53 -15.82 -2.87
C PRO A 28 -21.24 -15.00 -2.74
N SER A 29 -21.13 -14.16 -1.70
CA SER A 29 -19.92 -13.36 -1.48
C SER A 29 -18.71 -14.21 -1.12
N TRP A 30 -18.90 -15.28 -0.32
CA TRP A 30 -17.81 -16.18 0.06
C TRP A 30 -17.39 -17.08 -1.11
N GLN A 31 -18.33 -17.51 -1.95
CA GLN A 31 -18.04 -18.28 -3.16
C GLN A 31 -17.20 -17.51 -4.19
N ARG A 32 -17.30 -16.18 -4.20
CA ARG A 32 -16.57 -15.31 -5.15
C ARG A 32 -15.23 -14.85 -4.60
N LEU A 33 -14.99 -14.97 -3.30
CA LEU A 33 -13.74 -14.55 -2.67
C LEU A 33 -12.59 -15.46 -3.13
N LEU A 34 -11.57 -14.87 -3.73
CA LEU A 34 -10.36 -15.56 -4.18
C LEU A 34 -9.24 -15.43 -3.15
N ILE A 35 -9.11 -14.25 -2.55
CA ILE A 35 -8.09 -13.89 -1.56
C ILE A 35 -8.74 -13.05 -0.49
N GLY A 36 -8.60 -13.48 0.77
CA GLY A 36 -9.05 -12.76 1.97
C GLY A 36 -7.91 -11.99 2.63
N ILE A 37 -7.87 -12.00 3.96
CA ILE A 37 -6.78 -11.41 4.74
C ILE A 37 -5.48 -12.20 4.49
N GLY A 38 -4.35 -11.50 4.26
CA GLY A 38 -3.01 -12.12 4.17
C GLY A 38 -2.21 -11.81 2.89
N ASP A 39 -2.80 -11.12 1.91
CA ASP A 39 -2.12 -10.63 0.71
C ASP A 39 -2.24 -9.10 0.63
N ASP A 40 -1.56 -8.45 -0.34
CA ASP A 40 -1.57 -6.97 -0.47
C ASP A 40 -2.97 -6.40 -0.74
N THR A 41 -3.86 -7.20 -1.34
CA THR A 41 -5.25 -6.81 -1.56
C THR A 41 -6.17 -7.99 -1.30
N ALA A 42 -7.39 -7.71 -0.85
CA ALA A 42 -8.47 -8.69 -0.98
C ALA A 42 -8.86 -8.80 -2.47
N ALA A 43 -9.14 -10.03 -2.93
CA ALA A 43 -9.51 -10.28 -4.31
C ALA A 43 -10.77 -11.13 -4.43
N TRP A 44 -11.69 -10.77 -5.34
CA TRP A 44 -12.92 -11.53 -5.58
C TRP A 44 -13.37 -11.46 -7.03
N GLN A 45 -14.15 -12.44 -7.47
CA GLN A 45 -14.79 -12.45 -8.78
C GLN A 45 -16.04 -11.57 -8.80
N SER A 46 -16.10 -10.66 -9.77
CA SER A 46 -17.29 -9.85 -10.04
C SER A 46 -17.43 -9.61 -11.53
N ASN A 47 -18.58 -9.96 -12.10
CA ASN A 47 -18.91 -9.74 -13.51
C ASN A 47 -17.84 -10.25 -14.51
N GLY A 48 -17.23 -11.42 -14.23
CA GLY A 48 -16.20 -12.01 -15.09
C GLY A 48 -14.84 -11.29 -15.03
N GLN A 49 -14.57 -10.57 -13.94
CA GLN A 49 -13.28 -9.96 -13.65
C GLN A 49 -12.92 -10.15 -12.18
N THR A 50 -11.63 -10.36 -11.92
CA THR A 50 -11.09 -10.28 -10.57
C THR A 50 -10.99 -8.82 -10.14
N GLN A 51 -11.71 -8.46 -9.09
CA GLN A 51 -11.59 -7.18 -8.40
C GLN A 51 -10.52 -7.28 -7.31
N LEU A 52 -9.85 -6.18 -7.05
CA LEU A 52 -8.82 -6.02 -6.02
C LEU A 52 -9.20 -4.84 -5.14
N ALA A 53 -9.14 -4.98 -3.82
CA ALA A 53 -9.31 -3.86 -2.92
C ALA A 53 -8.31 -3.85 -1.79
N THR A 54 -7.84 -2.64 -1.49
CA THR A 54 -6.97 -2.33 -0.37
C THR A 54 -7.47 -1.07 0.35
N THR A 55 -7.00 -0.90 1.58
CA THR A 55 -7.17 0.34 2.32
C THR A 55 -6.00 0.58 3.27
N ASP A 56 -5.42 1.77 3.18
CA ASP A 56 -4.38 2.22 4.08
C ASP A 56 -4.78 3.47 4.85
N THR A 57 -4.15 3.64 6.02
CA THR A 57 -4.34 4.83 6.85
C THR A 57 -3.00 5.49 7.20
N LEU A 58 -2.92 6.80 6.92
CA LEU A 58 -1.86 7.68 7.41
C LEU A 58 -2.37 8.50 8.59
N VAL A 59 -1.74 8.29 9.74
CA VAL A 59 -2.00 9.00 11.00
C VAL A 59 -0.88 10.00 11.28
N GLN A 60 -1.23 11.27 11.53
CA GLN A 60 -0.30 12.32 11.94
C GLN A 60 0.50 11.89 13.18
N ASN A 61 1.79 12.20 13.20
CA ASN A 61 2.79 11.86 14.23
C ASN A 61 3.10 10.36 14.36
N VAL A 62 2.49 9.52 13.51
CA VAL A 62 2.84 8.09 13.38
C VAL A 62 3.50 7.86 12.02
N HIS A 63 2.85 8.30 10.95
CA HIS A 63 3.28 8.04 9.57
C HIS A 63 3.87 9.28 8.88
N PHE A 64 3.55 10.48 9.39
CA PHE A 64 4.05 11.75 8.87
C PHE A 64 4.06 12.84 9.94
N ASP A 65 4.91 13.85 9.76
CA ASP A 65 4.95 15.09 10.53
C ASP A 65 4.71 16.27 9.57
N LEU A 66 3.74 17.13 9.89
CA LEU A 66 3.39 18.32 9.08
C LEU A 66 4.50 19.39 9.06
N ASN A 67 5.53 19.27 9.89
CA ASN A 67 6.72 20.11 9.82
C ASN A 67 7.69 19.64 8.71
N ASP A 68 7.62 18.37 8.31
CA ASP A 68 8.56 17.77 7.36
C ASP A 68 7.95 17.55 5.97
N ILE A 69 6.64 17.27 5.91
CA ILE A 69 5.89 17.00 4.68
C ILE A 69 5.00 18.18 4.30
N THR A 70 4.98 18.53 3.02
CA THR A 70 3.97 19.45 2.47
C THR A 70 2.63 18.76 2.27
N TRP A 71 1.52 19.50 2.24
CA TRP A 71 0.21 18.91 1.97
C TRP A 71 0.13 18.23 0.60
N GLU A 72 0.75 18.84 -0.39
CA GLU A 72 0.86 18.29 -1.74
C GLU A 72 1.62 16.95 -1.78
N GLU A 73 2.74 16.85 -1.07
CA GLU A 73 3.46 15.58 -0.89
C GLU A 73 2.63 14.56 -0.11
N LEU A 74 1.90 14.99 0.92
CA LEU A 74 1.05 14.10 1.72
C LEU A 74 -0.10 13.51 0.89
N GLY A 75 -0.72 14.32 0.02
CA GLY A 75 -1.74 13.86 -0.92
C GLY A 75 -1.22 12.86 -1.94
N TRP A 76 -0.02 13.10 -2.47
CA TRP A 76 0.68 12.14 -3.32
C TRP A 76 0.93 10.83 -2.57
N LYS A 77 1.56 10.89 -1.39
CA LYS A 77 1.93 9.72 -0.60
C LYS A 77 0.70 8.89 -0.21
N ALA A 78 -0.39 9.53 0.20
CA ALA A 78 -1.63 8.86 0.62
C ALA A 78 -2.22 7.97 -0.47
N LEU A 79 -2.17 8.40 -1.73
CA LEU A 79 -2.62 7.58 -2.85
C LEU A 79 -1.56 6.57 -3.31
N ALA A 80 -0.27 6.95 -3.28
CA ALA A 80 0.82 6.12 -3.75
C ALA A 80 0.95 4.79 -3.00
N ILE A 81 0.72 4.77 -1.68
CA ILE A 81 0.79 3.53 -0.88
C ILE A 81 -0.29 2.52 -1.32
N ASN A 82 -1.54 2.95 -1.46
CA ASN A 82 -2.62 2.06 -1.94
C ASN A 82 -2.40 1.60 -3.38
N LEU A 83 -1.83 2.47 -4.23
CA LEU A 83 -1.45 2.09 -5.60
C LEU A 83 -0.34 1.04 -5.62
N SER A 84 0.54 1.04 -4.61
CA SER A 84 1.60 0.05 -4.43
C SER A 84 1.01 -1.34 -4.24
N ASP A 85 0.01 -1.49 -3.38
CA ASP A 85 -0.68 -2.77 -3.14
C ASP A 85 -1.35 -3.31 -4.40
N ILE A 86 -2.09 -2.45 -5.13
CA ILE A 86 -2.70 -2.85 -6.40
C ILE A 86 -1.62 -3.27 -7.40
N ALA A 87 -0.48 -2.58 -7.43
CA ALA A 87 0.65 -2.93 -8.28
C ALA A 87 1.30 -4.27 -7.88
N ALA A 88 1.45 -4.54 -6.59
CA ALA A 88 1.98 -5.79 -6.05
C ALA A 88 1.18 -7.01 -6.50
N MET A 89 -0.14 -6.83 -6.68
CA MET A 89 -1.06 -7.85 -7.18
C MET A 89 -1.17 -7.87 -8.72
N GLY A 90 -0.42 -7.01 -9.42
CA GLY A 90 -0.45 -6.89 -10.88
C GLY A 90 -1.74 -6.24 -11.43
N GLY A 91 -2.44 -5.49 -10.59
CA GLY A 91 -3.72 -4.87 -10.89
C GLY A 91 -3.65 -3.60 -11.73
N ILE A 92 -4.83 -3.22 -12.22
CA ILE A 92 -5.11 -1.93 -12.83
C ILE A 92 -5.99 -1.15 -11.83
N PRO A 93 -5.51 -0.06 -11.25
CA PRO A 93 -6.28 0.71 -10.28
C PRO A 93 -7.41 1.48 -11.00
N GLN A 94 -8.54 1.68 -10.34
CA GLN A 94 -9.75 2.24 -10.97
C GLN A 94 -10.36 3.38 -10.16
N TYR A 95 -10.73 3.12 -8.90
CA TYR A 95 -11.53 4.06 -8.11
C TYR A 95 -10.99 4.19 -6.69
N ALA A 96 -10.80 5.42 -6.24
CA ALA A 96 -10.39 5.74 -4.88
C ALA A 96 -11.52 6.44 -4.11
N LEU A 97 -11.64 6.11 -2.82
CA LEU A 97 -12.42 6.84 -1.83
C LEU A 97 -11.47 7.38 -0.76
N VAL A 98 -11.65 8.64 -0.36
CA VAL A 98 -10.75 9.31 0.61
C VAL A 98 -11.55 9.74 1.83
N SER A 99 -11.28 9.11 2.98
CA SER A 99 -11.82 9.52 4.27
C SER A 99 -10.81 10.36 5.03
N LEU A 100 -11.20 11.59 5.38
CA LEU A 100 -10.39 12.54 6.12
C LEU A 100 -11.00 12.81 7.49
N ALA A 101 -10.23 12.60 8.55
CA ALA A 101 -10.53 13.13 9.88
C ALA A 101 -9.58 14.30 10.13
N LEU A 102 -10.13 15.51 10.34
CA LEU A 102 -9.35 16.75 10.29
C LEU A 102 -9.64 17.65 11.51
N PRO A 103 -8.64 18.40 12.01
CA PRO A 103 -8.88 19.49 12.94
C PRO A 103 -9.78 20.56 12.34
N GLY A 104 -10.79 21.02 13.09
CA GLY A 104 -11.73 22.04 12.61
C GLY A 104 -11.10 23.42 12.36
N ALA A 105 -9.89 23.66 12.88
CA ALA A 105 -9.12 24.88 12.66
C ALA A 105 -8.18 24.81 11.45
N LEU A 106 -8.14 23.68 10.73
CA LEU A 106 -7.26 23.51 9.59
C LEU A 106 -7.72 24.39 8.42
N GLU A 107 -6.77 25.11 7.80
CA GLU A 107 -7.08 25.96 6.65
C GLU A 107 -7.52 25.14 5.44
N VAL A 108 -8.51 25.64 4.71
CA VAL A 108 -9.06 24.96 3.52
C VAL A 108 -8.01 24.82 2.42
N GLU A 109 -7.11 25.79 2.29
CA GLU A 109 -6.05 25.78 1.26
C GLU A 109 -5.13 24.56 1.40
N ASN A 110 -4.84 24.14 2.64
CA ASN A 110 -4.06 22.92 2.91
C ASN A 110 -4.74 21.66 2.34
N ILE A 111 -6.08 21.60 2.43
CA ILE A 111 -6.85 20.50 1.85
C ILE A 111 -6.89 20.58 0.32
N CYS A 112 -6.93 21.78 -0.24
CA CYS A 112 -6.79 21.98 -1.68
C CYS A 112 -5.41 21.50 -2.19
N GLU A 113 -4.32 21.85 -1.51
CA GLU A 113 -2.97 21.36 -1.84
C GLU A 113 -2.85 19.85 -1.74
N PHE A 114 -3.42 19.25 -0.68
CA PHE A 114 -3.50 17.81 -0.53
C PHE A 114 -4.18 17.14 -1.73
N TYR A 115 -5.38 17.61 -2.10
CA TYR A 115 -6.08 17.05 -3.26
C TYR A 115 -5.37 17.35 -4.58
N ASN A 116 -4.65 18.46 -4.73
CA ASN A 116 -3.84 18.73 -5.91
C ASN A 116 -2.70 17.72 -6.06
N GLY A 117 -2.01 17.41 -4.96
CA GLY A 117 -0.98 16.38 -4.91
C GLY A 117 -1.51 15.01 -5.33
N MET A 118 -2.66 14.63 -4.75
CA MET A 118 -3.35 13.38 -5.03
C MET A 118 -3.86 13.31 -6.47
N ALA A 119 -4.49 14.38 -6.97
CA ALA A 119 -5.08 14.44 -8.30
C ALA A 119 -4.04 14.27 -9.42
N ARG A 120 -2.82 14.79 -9.23
CA ARG A 120 -1.73 14.57 -10.19
C ARG A 120 -1.37 13.09 -10.30
N LEU A 121 -1.15 12.41 -9.17
CA LEU A 121 -0.83 10.98 -9.19
C LEU A 121 -2.01 10.13 -9.68
N ALA A 122 -3.24 10.51 -9.32
CA ALA A 122 -4.46 9.87 -9.81
C ALA A 122 -4.55 9.93 -11.34
N ASN A 123 -4.28 11.10 -11.93
CA ASN A 123 -4.24 11.28 -13.38
C ASN A 123 -3.12 10.47 -14.04
N GLU A 124 -1.92 10.44 -13.44
CA GLU A 124 -0.79 9.63 -13.95
C GLU A 124 -1.08 8.12 -13.91
N SER A 125 -1.83 7.67 -12.90
CA SER A 125 -2.12 6.24 -12.68
C SER A 125 -3.45 5.79 -13.29
N GLY A 126 -4.22 6.71 -13.89
CA GLY A 126 -5.53 6.43 -14.47
C GLY A 126 -6.63 6.13 -13.45
N VAL A 127 -6.51 6.62 -12.21
CA VAL A 127 -7.48 6.41 -11.13
C VAL A 127 -8.43 7.59 -10.99
N ALA A 128 -9.70 7.30 -10.79
CA ALA A 128 -10.69 8.30 -10.42
C ALA A 128 -10.89 8.36 -8.91
N ILE A 129 -10.72 9.54 -8.30
CA ILE A 129 -11.14 9.79 -6.92
C ILE A 129 -12.63 10.12 -6.98
N VAL A 130 -13.48 9.23 -6.47
CA VAL A 130 -14.94 9.27 -6.73
C VAL A 130 -15.78 9.65 -5.53
N GLY A 131 -15.16 9.82 -4.36
CA GLY A 131 -15.88 10.18 -3.15
C GLY A 131 -15.02 10.03 -1.91
N GLY A 132 -15.69 10.06 -0.77
CA GLY A 132 -15.00 10.09 0.50
C GLY A 132 -15.90 10.40 1.67
N ASN A 133 -15.26 10.66 2.80
CA ASN A 133 -15.89 11.07 4.04
C ASN A 133 -15.06 12.17 4.70
N ILE A 134 -15.72 13.10 5.39
CA ILE A 134 -15.04 14.12 6.20
C ILE A 134 -15.59 14.06 7.62
N ALA A 135 -14.69 13.99 8.59
CA ALA A 135 -15.01 14.03 10.01
C ALA A 135 -14.13 15.06 10.72
N VAL A 136 -14.64 15.65 11.81
CA VAL A 136 -13.83 16.48 12.70
C VAL A 136 -13.09 15.58 13.69
N ALA A 137 -11.79 15.80 13.84
CA ALA A 137 -10.93 15.05 14.76
C ALA A 137 -9.81 15.96 15.31
N PRO A 138 -9.18 15.63 16.45
CA PRO A 138 -8.09 16.45 17.01
C PRO A 138 -6.81 16.42 16.16
N ASN A 139 -6.59 15.35 15.38
CA ASN A 139 -5.42 15.13 14.55
C ASN A 139 -5.84 14.82 13.11
N VAL A 140 -4.91 14.99 12.17
CA VAL A 140 -5.11 14.59 10.77
C VAL A 140 -4.98 13.07 10.65
N VAL A 141 -6.04 12.44 10.17
CA VAL A 141 -6.07 11.02 9.80
C VAL A 141 -6.60 10.91 8.39
N ILE A 142 -5.86 10.23 7.54
CA ILE A 142 -6.16 10.04 6.13
C ILE A 142 -6.31 8.55 5.90
N THR A 143 -7.50 8.09 5.56
CA THR A 143 -7.76 6.71 5.16
C THR A 143 -8.17 6.70 3.70
N VAL A 144 -7.45 5.95 2.89
CA VAL A 144 -7.77 5.78 1.47
C VAL A 144 -8.21 4.35 1.26
N PHE A 145 -9.26 4.19 0.47
CA PHE A 145 -9.67 2.89 -0.08
C PHE A 145 -9.44 2.96 -1.58
N LEU A 146 -8.88 1.89 -2.15
CA LEU A 146 -8.64 1.81 -3.59
C LEU A 146 -9.18 0.49 -4.13
N LEU A 147 -10.01 0.60 -5.17
CA LEU A 147 -10.50 -0.51 -5.97
C LEU A 147 -9.70 -0.58 -7.28
N GLY A 148 -9.22 -1.76 -7.62
CA GLY A 148 -8.63 -2.10 -8.90
C GLY A 148 -9.21 -3.39 -9.47
N SER A 149 -8.71 -3.79 -10.62
CA SER A 149 -9.07 -5.05 -11.25
C SER A 149 -7.87 -5.73 -11.90
N ALA A 150 -7.93 -7.04 -12.02
CA ALA A 150 -6.90 -7.82 -12.69
C ALA A 150 -7.13 -7.89 -14.20
N ARG A 151 -6.06 -7.85 -14.98
CA ARG A 151 -6.11 -8.13 -16.41
C ARG A 151 -6.17 -9.65 -16.63
N ASN A 152 -7.14 -10.11 -17.43
CA ASN A 152 -7.29 -11.53 -17.80
C ASN A 152 -7.36 -12.49 -16.59
N GLU A 153 -7.93 -12.04 -15.47
CA GLU A 153 -8.08 -12.81 -14.22
C GLU A 153 -6.76 -13.27 -13.56
N ARG A 154 -5.60 -12.82 -14.06
CA ARG A 154 -4.29 -13.16 -13.50
C ARG A 154 -3.86 -12.10 -12.51
N ILE A 155 -3.47 -12.56 -11.32
CA ILE A 155 -2.97 -11.74 -10.23
C ILE A 155 -1.67 -12.34 -9.73
N LEU A 156 -0.79 -11.48 -9.23
CA LEU A 156 0.37 -11.88 -8.45
C LEU A 156 -0.10 -12.23 -7.02
N ARG A 157 0.61 -13.13 -6.35
CA ARG A 157 0.32 -13.56 -4.97
C ARG A 157 1.59 -13.82 -4.20
N ARG A 158 1.57 -13.57 -2.90
CA ARG A 158 2.68 -13.95 -1.99
C ARG A 158 2.89 -15.47 -1.90
N SER A 159 1.84 -16.26 -2.13
CA SER A 159 1.78 -17.73 -1.90
C SER A 159 2.06 -18.59 -3.15
N SER A 160 2.80 -18.08 -4.13
CA SER A 160 3.06 -18.79 -5.39
C SER A 160 4.54 -19.02 -5.70
N ALA A 161 5.44 -18.69 -4.76
CA ALA A 161 6.87 -18.88 -4.96
C ALA A 161 7.22 -20.36 -4.95
N THR A 162 8.21 -20.74 -5.76
CA THR A 162 8.71 -22.13 -5.81
C THR A 162 10.23 -22.19 -5.70
N PRO A 163 10.80 -23.26 -5.11
CA PRO A 163 12.24 -23.43 -5.04
C PRO A 163 12.91 -23.36 -6.41
N GLY A 164 13.97 -22.55 -6.52
CA GLY A 164 14.73 -22.35 -7.74
C GLY A 164 14.38 -21.06 -8.52
N GLU A 165 13.34 -20.33 -8.10
CA GLU A 165 13.05 -18.99 -8.62
C GLU A 165 14.10 -17.95 -8.18
N GLN A 166 14.24 -16.89 -8.98
CA GLN A 166 15.13 -15.77 -8.68
C GLN A 166 14.38 -14.68 -7.92
N ILE A 167 15.09 -14.01 -6.99
CA ILE A 167 14.58 -12.86 -6.26
C ILE A 167 15.06 -11.60 -6.95
N ALA A 168 14.13 -10.69 -7.24
CA ALA A 168 14.42 -9.39 -7.85
C ALA A 168 13.62 -8.28 -7.16
N VAL A 169 14.13 -7.06 -7.25
CA VAL A 169 13.48 -5.85 -6.73
C VAL A 169 13.40 -4.79 -7.84
N THR A 170 12.43 -3.88 -7.73
CA THR A 170 12.34 -2.73 -8.63
C THR A 170 12.91 -1.48 -7.97
N GLY A 171 13.59 -0.64 -8.75
CA GLY A 171 14.14 0.63 -8.27
C GLY A 171 15.28 0.47 -7.23
N TYR A 172 15.34 1.42 -6.29
CA TYR A 172 16.38 1.49 -5.27
C TYR A 172 15.78 1.31 -3.87
N LEU A 173 16.43 0.51 -3.04
CA LEU A 173 16.03 0.29 -1.65
C LEU A 173 16.66 1.33 -0.72
N GLY A 174 16.00 1.61 0.41
CA GLY A 174 16.58 2.40 1.51
C GLY A 174 16.41 3.93 1.40
N LEU A 175 15.96 4.48 0.28
CA LEU A 175 15.76 5.94 0.12
C LEU A 175 14.78 6.51 1.17
N SER A 176 13.64 5.83 1.37
CA SER A 176 12.63 6.25 2.34
C SER A 176 13.17 6.23 3.78
N ALA A 177 13.86 5.15 4.15
CA ALA A 177 14.47 5.00 5.47
C ALA A 177 15.58 6.05 5.71
N ALA A 178 16.44 6.28 4.72
CA ALA A 178 17.49 7.28 4.80
C ALA A 178 16.93 8.71 4.92
N CYS A 179 15.84 9.04 4.22
CA CYS A 179 15.13 10.31 4.41
C CYS A 179 14.61 10.46 5.84
N LEU A 180 13.99 9.42 6.38
CA LEU A 180 13.47 9.45 7.74
C LEU A 180 14.58 9.65 8.78
N MET A 181 15.72 8.96 8.61
CA MET A 181 16.90 9.16 9.45
C MET A 181 17.43 10.60 9.36
N MET A 182 17.56 11.13 8.14
CA MET A 182 17.99 12.51 7.90
C MET A 182 17.09 13.53 8.61
N LEU A 183 15.76 13.37 8.53
CA LEU A 183 14.79 14.26 9.19
C LEU A 183 14.88 14.17 10.72
N LYS A 184 14.95 12.94 11.27
CA LYS A 184 15.05 12.70 12.72
C LYS A 184 16.34 13.24 13.32
N GLU A 185 17.48 13.02 12.66
CA GLU A 185 18.80 13.43 13.14
C GLU A 185 19.16 14.87 12.77
N ARG A 186 18.34 15.53 11.93
CA ARG A 186 18.61 16.86 11.35
C ARG A 186 19.97 16.92 10.66
N THR A 187 20.29 15.85 9.93
CA THR A 187 21.58 15.67 9.27
C THR A 187 21.74 16.68 8.13
N SER A 188 22.85 17.41 8.14
CA SER A 188 23.21 18.32 7.05
C SER A 188 23.76 17.52 5.87
N LEU A 189 23.07 17.58 4.74
CA LEU A 189 23.46 16.97 3.48
C LEU A 189 23.41 18.03 2.38
N ASP A 190 24.02 17.76 1.23
CA ASP A 190 23.90 18.63 0.08
C ASP A 190 22.45 18.61 -0.48
N ALA A 191 22.08 19.68 -1.18
CA ALA A 191 20.71 19.87 -1.66
C ALA A 191 20.24 18.79 -2.65
N GLU A 192 21.16 18.18 -3.40
CA GLU A 192 20.84 17.12 -4.34
C GLU A 192 20.45 15.84 -3.60
N THR A 193 21.25 15.44 -2.62
CA THR A 193 20.98 14.28 -1.76
C THR A 193 19.65 14.44 -1.02
N ILE A 194 19.40 15.62 -0.42
CA ILE A 194 18.12 15.91 0.25
C ILE A 194 16.94 15.72 -0.71
N ARG A 195 17.05 16.24 -1.94
CA ARG A 195 15.97 16.14 -2.94
C ARG A 195 15.67 14.68 -3.29
N ILE A 196 16.69 13.86 -3.52
CA ILE A 196 16.54 12.43 -3.86
C ILE A 196 15.88 11.67 -2.71
N LEU A 197 16.35 11.87 -1.48
CA LEU A 197 15.80 11.21 -0.30
C LEU A 197 14.34 11.61 -0.06
N ARG A 198 14.04 12.91 -0.11
CA ARG A 198 12.66 13.41 0.01
C ARG A 198 11.76 12.86 -1.08
N GLN A 199 12.23 12.79 -2.32
CA GLN A 199 11.46 12.18 -3.41
C GLN A 199 11.13 10.71 -3.11
N GLY A 200 12.10 9.92 -2.63
CA GLY A 200 11.86 8.52 -2.27
C GLY A 200 10.91 8.31 -1.09
N HIS A 201 10.83 9.26 -0.15
CA HIS A 201 10.02 9.12 1.07
C HIS A 201 8.62 9.77 0.98
N PHE A 202 8.54 10.95 0.36
CA PHE A 202 7.33 11.77 0.30
C PHE A 202 6.60 11.67 -1.05
N ARG A 203 7.31 11.30 -2.12
CA ARG A 203 6.72 11.11 -3.45
C ARG A 203 7.09 9.74 -4.04
N PRO A 204 6.83 8.63 -3.32
CA PRO A 204 7.12 7.30 -3.84
C PRO A 204 6.36 7.08 -5.15
N VAL A 205 6.99 6.38 -6.10
CA VAL A 205 6.42 6.07 -7.40
C VAL A 205 5.84 4.65 -7.34
N PRO A 206 4.51 4.47 -7.37
CA PRO A 206 3.90 3.15 -7.35
C PRO A 206 4.19 2.41 -8.65
N ARG A 207 4.52 1.13 -8.55
CA ARG A 207 5.07 0.30 -9.65
C ARG A 207 3.98 -0.38 -10.48
N VAL A 208 2.89 0.33 -10.75
CA VAL A 208 1.67 -0.21 -11.40
C VAL A 208 2.00 -0.83 -12.77
N ARG A 209 2.82 -0.15 -13.57
CA ARG A 209 3.21 -0.67 -14.89
C ARG A 209 4.09 -1.91 -14.75
N GLU A 210 5.04 -1.90 -13.85
CA GLU A 210 5.93 -3.03 -13.60
C GLU A 210 5.12 -4.26 -13.13
N GLY A 211 4.16 -4.09 -12.22
CA GLY A 211 3.24 -5.15 -11.78
C GLY A 211 2.48 -5.79 -12.95
N GLN A 212 1.95 -4.97 -13.88
CA GLN A 212 1.28 -5.47 -15.07
C GLN A 212 2.23 -6.23 -16.02
N VAL A 213 3.46 -5.74 -16.18
CA VAL A 213 4.48 -6.41 -16.99
C VAL A 213 4.83 -7.78 -16.39
N LEU A 214 4.95 -7.89 -15.06
CA LEU A 214 5.21 -9.17 -14.39
C LEU A 214 4.10 -10.19 -14.70
N VAL A 215 2.83 -9.78 -14.61
CA VAL A 215 1.69 -10.64 -14.98
C VAL A 215 1.73 -11.05 -16.45
N ASP A 216 2.04 -10.12 -17.36
CA ASP A 216 2.13 -10.40 -18.79
C ASP A 216 3.28 -11.37 -19.13
N GLN A 217 4.38 -11.35 -18.35
CA GLN A 217 5.49 -12.30 -18.47
C GLN A 217 5.21 -13.65 -17.77
N GLY A 218 4.05 -13.82 -17.13
CA GLY A 218 3.67 -15.05 -16.46
C GLY A 218 4.31 -15.26 -15.09
N ILE A 219 4.86 -14.20 -14.48
CA ILE A 219 5.27 -14.19 -13.08
C ILE A 219 4.02 -14.35 -12.21
N LYS A 220 4.16 -15.09 -11.11
CA LYS A 220 3.06 -15.42 -10.21
C LYS A 220 3.22 -14.82 -8.81
N THR A 221 4.46 -14.47 -8.44
CA THR A 221 4.77 -14.00 -7.10
C THR A 221 5.41 -12.64 -7.11
N ALA A 222 4.85 -11.78 -6.27
CA ALA A 222 5.36 -10.49 -5.93
C ALA A 222 4.78 -10.08 -4.57
N ILE A 223 5.37 -9.05 -3.99
CA ILE A 223 4.91 -8.26 -2.86
C ILE A 223 5.49 -6.86 -3.08
N ASP A 224 4.85 -5.81 -2.58
CA ASP A 224 5.55 -4.53 -2.47
C ASP A 224 6.54 -4.53 -1.29
N ILE A 225 7.37 -3.49 -1.19
CA ILE A 225 8.33 -3.38 -0.09
C ILE A 225 8.01 -2.12 0.70
N SER A 226 7.29 -2.30 1.80
CA SER A 226 6.75 -1.24 2.65
C SER A 226 7.38 -1.28 4.05
N ASP A 227 7.49 -2.46 4.65
CA ASP A 227 8.13 -2.70 5.96
C ASP A 227 9.64 -2.98 5.85
N GLY A 228 10.09 -3.33 4.65
CA GLY A 228 11.49 -3.51 4.31
C GLY A 228 11.79 -4.91 3.80
N LEU A 229 12.80 -5.01 2.94
CA LEU A 229 13.08 -6.21 2.13
C LEU A 229 13.03 -7.53 2.93
N ILE A 230 13.63 -7.57 4.12
CA ILE A 230 13.70 -8.81 4.91
C ILE A 230 12.32 -9.20 5.46
N ALA A 231 11.53 -8.23 5.94
CA ALA A 231 10.20 -8.49 6.48
C ALA A 231 9.25 -8.95 5.37
N ASP A 232 9.18 -8.19 4.27
CA ASP A 232 8.27 -8.44 3.14
C ASP A 232 8.62 -9.74 2.40
N LEU A 233 9.91 -10.04 2.22
CA LEU A 233 10.34 -11.34 1.69
C LEU A 233 10.01 -12.49 2.66
N GLY A 234 10.02 -12.22 3.96
CA GLY A 234 9.55 -13.14 5.00
C GLY A 234 8.10 -13.55 4.78
N HIS A 235 7.23 -12.59 4.46
CA HIS A 235 5.82 -12.87 4.14
C HIS A 235 5.66 -13.77 2.90
N ILE A 236 6.45 -13.57 1.85
CA ILE A 236 6.48 -14.51 0.70
C ILE A 236 6.94 -15.90 1.14
N CYS A 237 8.01 -15.98 1.92
CA CYS A 237 8.56 -17.26 2.37
C CYS A 237 7.56 -18.04 3.22
N GLU A 238 6.88 -17.37 4.14
CA GLU A 238 5.84 -17.95 4.98
C GLU A 238 4.62 -18.39 4.15
N ALA A 239 4.09 -17.50 3.31
CA ALA A 239 2.90 -17.78 2.50
C ALA A 239 3.12 -18.88 1.44
N SER A 240 4.36 -19.06 0.96
CA SER A 240 4.72 -20.07 -0.04
C SER A 240 5.39 -21.31 0.56
N GLU A 241 5.62 -21.36 1.87
CA GLU A 241 6.35 -22.44 2.57
C GLU A 241 7.76 -22.70 1.98
N VAL A 242 8.50 -21.63 1.68
CA VAL A 242 9.87 -21.67 1.13
C VAL A 242 10.88 -20.91 1.99
N SER A 243 12.14 -20.87 1.56
CA SER A 243 13.20 -20.05 2.16
C SER A 243 13.92 -19.26 1.07
N ALA A 244 14.45 -18.10 1.42
CA ALA A 244 15.15 -17.21 0.50
C ALA A 244 16.63 -17.04 0.87
N GLU A 245 17.50 -17.00 -0.14
CA GLU A 245 18.90 -16.57 -0.01
C GLU A 245 19.07 -15.23 -0.74
N VAL A 246 19.50 -14.20 0.00
CA VAL A 246 19.80 -12.87 -0.56
C VAL A 246 21.27 -12.54 -0.26
N ARG A 247 21.98 -12.03 -1.28
CA ARG A 247 23.35 -11.50 -1.13
C ARG A 247 23.28 -9.99 -1.25
N ILE A 248 23.54 -9.31 -0.13
CA ILE A 248 23.50 -7.84 0.01
C ILE A 248 24.91 -7.29 -0.14
#